data_AF-X0X888-F1
#
_entry.id   AF-X0X888-F1
#
_cell.length_a   1.000
_cell.length_b   1.000
_cell.length_c   1.000
_cell.angle_alpha   90.00
_cell.angle_beta   90.00
_cell.angle_gamma   90.00
#
_symmetry.space_group_name_H-M   'P 1'
#
loop_
_entity.id
_entity.type
_entity.pdbx_description
1 polymer ?
#
loop_
_entity_poly.entity_id
_entity_poly.type
_entity_poly.pdbx_seq_one_letter_code
_entity_poly.pdbx_strand_id
1 'polypeptide(L)' 'MATAPVVYVVDHDPEFRESVRFMANSLGLNVEAYGSAEEFLDAYTDTPGSQKCMVLGVRLPGLSGFGLQKMIAA' A
#
# COMPACT_ATOMS: atom_id res chain seq x y z
N MET A 1 -9.80 13.12 16.29
CA MET A 1 -9.86 13.57 14.88
C MET A 1 -9.54 12.37 14.02
N ALA A 2 -10.38 12.03 13.04
CA ALA A 2 -10.09 10.94 12.11
C ALA A 2 -8.87 11.32 11.25
N THR A 3 -7.93 10.41 11.06
CA THR A 3 -6.79 10.61 10.17
C THR A 3 -7.28 10.61 8.73
N ALA A 4 -6.60 11.33 7.83
CA ALA A 4 -6.95 11.29 6.41
C ALA A 4 -6.84 9.85 5.87
N PRO A 5 -7.74 9.43 4.94
CA PRO A 5 -7.66 8.12 4.34
C PRO A 5 -6.38 7.99 3.51
N VAL A 6 -5.74 6.81 3.57
CA VAL A 6 -4.50 6.51 2.84
C VAL A 6 -4.69 5.29 1.93
N VAL A 7 -4.17 5.40 0.72
CA VAL A 7 -4.07 4.31 -0.25
C VAL A 7 -2.62 3.85 -0.32
N TYR A 8 -2.39 2.59 0.01
CA TYR A 8 -1.10 1.94 -0.14
C TYR A 8 -1.03 1.22 -1.48
N VAL A 9 0.04 1.42 -2.24
CA VAL A 9 0.31 0.69 -3.48
C VAL A 9 1.56 -0.14 -3.29
N VAL A 10 1.44 -1.46 -3.34
CA VAL A 10 2.57 -2.38 -3.16
C VAL A 10 2.67 -3.25 -4.40
N ASP A 11 3.62 -2.92 -5.27
CA ASP A 11 3.91 -3.67 -6.49
C ASP A 11 5.39 -3.52 -6.85
N HIS A 12 5.99 -4.51 -7.51
CA HIS A 12 7.39 -4.44 -7.93
C HIS A 12 7.58 -3.57 -9.18
N ASP A 13 6.53 -3.38 -9.99
CA ASP A 13 6.58 -2.55 -11.19
C ASP A 13 6.52 -1.05 -10.86
N PRO A 14 7.60 -0.28 -11.10
CA PRO A 14 7.63 1.15 -10.81
C PRO A 14 6.66 1.98 -11.68
N GLU A 15 6.40 1.57 -12.93
CA GLU A 15 5.50 2.30 -13.82
C GLU A 15 4.05 2.13 -13.36
N PHE A 16 3.68 0.91 -12.94
CA PHE A 16 2.38 0.64 -12.35
C PHE A 16 2.17 1.47 -11.07
N ARG A 17 3.16 1.48 -10.16
CA ARG A 17 3.08 2.28 -8.93
C ARG A 17 2.86 3.75 -9.21
N GLU A 18 3.61 4.31 -10.16
CA GLU A 18 3.50 5.72 -10.52
C GLU A 18 2.15 6.05 -11.16
N SER A 19 1.63 5.17 -12.03
CA SER A 19 0.31 5.34 -12.65
C SER A 19 -0.81 5.37 -11.60
N VAL A 20 -0.80 4.44 -10.64
CA VAL A 20 -1.81 4.39 -9.56
C VAL A 20 -1.67 5.62 -8.65
N ARG A 21 -0.44 6.01 -8.32
CA ARG A 21 -0.16 7.21 -7.52
C ARG A 21 -0.70 8.47 -8.18
N PHE A 22 -0.46 8.64 -9.48
CA PHE A 22 -0.98 9.78 -10.25
C PHE A 22 -2.52 9.82 -10.23
N MET A 23 -3.16 8.68 -10.51
CA MET A 23 -4.62 8.56 -10.49
C MET A 23 -5.20 8.90 -9.11
N ALA A 24 -4.70 8.30 -8.04
CA ALA A 24 -5.23 8.52 -6.70
C ALA A 24 -4.95 9.94 -6.17
N ASN A 25 -3.80 10.53 -6.50
CA ASN A 25 -3.52 11.95 -6.22
C ASN A 25 -4.51 12.88 -6.96
N SER A 26 -4.89 12.57 -8.20
CA SER A 26 -5.89 13.36 -8.94
C SER A 26 -7.27 13.38 -8.28
N LEU A 27 -7.56 12.39 -7.43
CA LEU A 27 -8.79 12.28 -6.63
C LEU A 27 -8.64 12.92 -5.24
N GLY A 28 -7.49 13.52 -4.93
CA GLY A 28 -7.19 14.13 -3.63
C GLY A 28 -6.96 13.12 -2.50
N LEU A 29 -6.65 11.87 -2.84
CA LEU A 29 -6.34 10.82 -1.85
C LEU A 29 -4.87 10.90 -1.44
N ASN A 30 -4.56 10.58 -0.18
CA ASN A 30 -3.18 10.37 0.24
C ASN A 30 -2.70 9.00 -0.26
N VAL A 31 -1.52 8.94 -0.89
CA VAL A 31 -1.00 7.72 -1.50
C VAL A 31 0.44 7.49 -1.11
N GLU A 32 0.73 6.26 -0.68
CA GLU A 32 2.09 5.80 -0.41
C GLU A 32 2.36 4.55 -1.26
N ALA A 33 3.55 4.47 -1.87
CA ALA A 33 3.89 3.43 -2.83
C ALA A 33 5.21 2.75 -2.47
N TYR A 34 5.22 1.41 -2.53
CA TYR A 34 6.31 0.55 -2.08
C TYR A 34 6.63 -0.51 -3.13
N GLY A 35 7.92 -0.78 -3.36
CA GLY A 35 8.40 -1.73 -4.36
C GLY A 35 8.35 -3.20 -3.91
N SER A 36 8.27 -3.44 -2.61
CA SER A 36 8.19 -4.77 -2.02
C SER A 36 7.29 -4.79 -0.80
N ALA A 37 6.91 -5.99 -0.37
CA ALA A 37 6.12 -6.15 0.84
C ALA A 37 6.93 -5.81 2.09
N GLU A 38 8.24 -6.06 2.08
CA GLU A 38 9.17 -5.74 3.15
C GLU A 38 9.29 -4.22 3.33
N GLU A 39 9.48 -3.46 2.24
CA GLU A 39 9.50 -1.99 2.28
C GLU A 39 8.21 -1.42 2.88
N PHE A 40 7.06 -2.02 2.51
CA PHE A 40 5.78 -1.64 3.09
C PHE A 40 5.72 -1.96 4.59
N LEU A 41 6.15 -3.15 5.02
CA LEU A 41 6.07 -3.57 6.42
C LEU A 41 6.98 -2.73 7.34
N ASP A 42 8.13 -2.30 6.84
CA ASP A 42 9.05 -1.43 7.58
C ASP A 42 8.44 -0.04 7.84
N ALA A 43 7.60 0.45 6.92
CA ALA A 43 6.92 1.74 7.03
C ALA A 43 5.51 1.65 7.67
N TYR A 44 4.85 0.48 7.56
CA TYR A 44 3.45 0.32 7.94
C TYR A 44 3.26 0.46 9.45
N THR A 45 2.42 1.42 9.83
CA THR A 45 1.96 1.58 11.21
C THR A 45 0.48 1.29 11.30
N ASP A 46 0.09 0.37 12.18
CA ASP A 46 -1.31 0.10 12.42
C ASP A 46 -1.96 1.13 13.35
N THR A 47 -2.39 2.26 12.78
CA THR A 47 -3.06 3.32 13.52
C THR A 47 -4.57 3.03 13.66
N PRO A 48 -5.10 2.82 14.88
CA PRO A 48 -6.52 2.54 15.08
C PRO A 48 -7.43 3.67 14.56
N GLY A 49 -8.52 3.31 13.89
CA GLY A 49 -9.50 4.27 13.38
C GLY A 49 -9.09 5.02 12.11
N SER A 50 -7.92 4.71 11.54
CA SER A 50 -7.51 5.22 10.23
C SER A 50 -8.16 4.42 9.10
N GLN A 51 -8.65 5.13 8.07
CA GLN A 51 -9.19 4.49 6.86
C GLN A 51 -8.04 4.15 5.91
N LYS A 52 -7.90 2.87 5.57
CA LYS A 52 -6.80 2.38 4.73
C LYS A 52 -7.36 1.57 3.57
N CYS A 53 -6.79 1.75 2.39
CA CYS A 53 -7.01 0.89 1.22
C CYS A 53 -5.66 0.42 0.70
N MET A 54 -5.58 -0.79 0.16
CA MET A 54 -4.36 -1.32 -0.42
C MET A 54 -4.61 -1.86 -1.82
N VAL A 55 -3.78 -1.41 -2.77
CA VAL A 55 -3.63 -1.98 -4.11
C VAL A 55 -2.39 -2.87 -4.06
N LEU A 56 -2.60 -4.18 -4.08
CA LEU A 56 -1.56 -5.17 -3.80
C LEU A 56 -1.28 -6.07 -5.00
N GLY A 57 -0.04 -6.07 -5.46
CA GLY A 57 0.48 -7.03 -6.43
C GLY A 57 0.45 -8.45 -5.85
N VAL A 58 -0.13 -9.39 -6.61
CA VAL A 58 -0.19 -10.81 -6.18
C VAL A 58 1.20 -11.43 -6.16
N ARG A 59 2.00 -11.16 -7.20
CA ARG A 59 3.37 -11.63 -7.36
C ARG A 59 4.33 -10.51 -7.00
N LEU A 60 4.91 -10.61 -5.82
CA LEU A 60 6.00 -9.77 -5.35
C LEU A 60 7.26 -10.63 -5.20
N PRO A 61 8.45 -10.08 -5.46
CA PRO A 61 9.70 -10.74 -5.12
C PRO A 61 9.84 -10.82 -3.59
N GLY A 62 10.32 -11.95 -3.08
CA GLY A 62 10.38 -12.19 -1.62
C GLY A 62 9.01 -12.58 -1.08
N LEU A 63 8.47 -11.77 -0.17
CA LEU A 63 7.15 -12.00 0.41
C LEU A 63 6.03 -11.70 -0.60
N SER A 64 5.29 -12.74 -0.97
CA SER A 64 4.12 -12.61 -1.86
C SER A 64 3.04 -11.67 -1.29
N GLY A 65 2.21 -11.10 -2.17
CA GLY A 65 1.08 -10.26 -1.73
C GLY A 65 0.11 -10.97 -0.79
N PHE A 66 -0.21 -12.24 -1.04
CA PHE A 66 -1.03 -13.01 -0.08
C PHE A 66 -0.33 -13.22 1.27
N GLY A 67 1.00 -13.33 1.27
CA GLY A 67 1.79 -13.38 2.48
C GLY A 67 1.69 -12.07 3.28
N LEU A 68 1.84 -10.94 2.59
CA LEU A 68 1.66 -9.61 3.19
C LEU A 68 0.25 -9.46 3.78
N GLN A 69 -0.79 -9.78 3.00
CA GLN A 69 -2.18 -9.69 3.44
C GLN A 69 -2.41 -10.46 4.74
N LYS A 70 -1.87 -11.67 4.87
CA LYS A 70 -2.02 -12.48 6.09
C LYS A 70 -1.33 -11.86 7.31
N MET A 71 -0.22 -11.15 7.13
CA MET A 71 0.50 -10.54 8.25
C MET A 71 -0.18 -9.30 8.79
N ILE A 72 -0.88 -8.54 7.95
CA ILE A 72 -1.56 -7.30 8.36
C ILE A 72 -3.05 -7.47 8.66
N ALA A 73 -3.63 -8.62 8.30
CA ALA A 73 -5.03 -8.96 8.59
C ALA A 73 -5.21 -9.72 9.93
N ALA A 74 -4.12 -9.99 10.65
CA ALA A 74 -4.11 -10.59 11.98
C ALA A 74 -4.20 -9.50 13.06
#